data_AF-A0A1S9CX95-F1
#
_entry.id   AF-A0A1S9CX95-F1
#
_cell.length_a   1.000
_cell.length_b   1.000
_cell.length_c   1.000
_cell.angle_alpha   90.00
_cell.angle_beta   90.00
_cell.angle_gamma   90.00
#
_symmetry.space_group_name_H-M   'P 1'
#
loop_
_entity.id
_entity.type
_entity.pdbx_description
1 polymer ?
#
loop_
_entity_poly.entity_id
_entity_poly.type
_entity_poly.pdbx_seq_one_letter_code
_entity_poly.pdbx_strand_id
1 'polypeptide(L)'
;MSPADAQRSNASHPAQEAVARAFGAENRARLLARYFDATQTITSTNAWQHVYRLLLWIDRTTALAHCYESDKAQPGRAWYARSLAFHAWVSNALNVSPADLGESIDWLFREAVKDLASRALAIRTAVYEQQRAPYAGRGFPEPGEDPELVALIKEVVGKWMTEEPPEEEFRKLTRRIYVYVTQENKRRNLVGEGFEDVIAAVIGRLRFSDKTEIRSRCLLHDLPGFHAPPPNEKPRRVDLALLRGNHRTLVSAKWSIRADREEQFHTDFEAYARLESAGQDFEYTLITNEFDAARLKAACDRRRQNAPLFTHVVHVNPDAVVATYGEAVRGSATAVSAHVKDGRLMSLEAWLEKFGRRIPDRSGASTD
;
A
#
# COMPACT_ATOMS: atom_id res chain seq x y z
N MET A 1 -11.21 -45.56 15.90
CA MET A 1 -10.66 -44.21 16.12
C MET A 1 -11.61 -43.23 15.49
N SER A 2 -12.16 -42.30 16.28
CA SER A 2 -13.21 -41.36 15.85
C SER A 2 -12.66 -40.26 14.92
N PRO A 3 -13.50 -39.63 14.09
CA PRO A 3 -13.12 -38.50 13.22
C PRO A 3 -12.77 -37.19 13.97
N ALA A 4 -12.58 -37.25 15.30
CA ALA A 4 -12.40 -36.09 16.16
C ALA A 4 -10.93 -35.64 16.34
N ASP A 5 -9.96 -36.38 15.80
CA ASP A 5 -8.53 -36.07 15.96
C ASP A 5 -7.92 -35.29 14.78
N ALA A 6 -8.72 -34.89 13.77
CA ALA A 6 -8.24 -34.13 12.61
C ALA A 6 -8.14 -32.60 12.84
N GLN A 7 -8.37 -32.12 14.07
CA GLN A 7 -8.34 -30.69 14.41
C GLN A 7 -7.31 -30.36 15.49
N ARG A 8 -6.05 -30.80 15.35
CA ARG A 8 -4.93 -30.27 16.14
C ARG A 8 -3.63 -30.19 15.33
N SER A 9 -3.42 -29.04 14.68
CA SER A 9 -2.15 -28.28 14.68
C SER A 9 -2.06 -27.34 13.46
N ASN A 10 -2.80 -26.22 13.49
CA ASN A 10 -2.42 -25.03 12.72
C ASN A 10 -1.25 -24.33 13.43
N ALA A 11 -0.13 -25.04 13.62
CA ALA A 11 1.10 -24.40 14.04
C ALA A 11 1.65 -23.66 12.82
N SER A 12 1.40 -22.35 12.74
CA SER A 12 2.07 -21.49 11.78
C SER A 12 3.58 -21.71 11.91
N HIS A 13 4.22 -22.09 10.81
CA HIS A 13 5.64 -22.41 10.80
C HIS A 13 6.43 -21.21 11.38
N PRO A 14 7.44 -21.38 12.24
CA PRO A 14 8.19 -20.27 12.86
C PRO A 14 8.73 -19.25 11.83
N ALA A 15 9.05 -19.72 10.63
CA ALA A 15 9.46 -18.90 9.49
C ALA A 15 8.31 -18.07 8.87
N GLN A 16 7.08 -18.60 8.84
CA GLN A 16 5.89 -17.86 8.42
C GLN A 16 5.51 -16.81 9.48
N GLU A 17 5.64 -17.15 10.77
CA GLU A 17 5.45 -16.20 11.86
C GLU A 17 6.48 -15.06 11.84
N ALA A 18 7.76 -15.38 11.60
CA ALA A 18 8.81 -14.36 11.48
C ALA A 18 8.53 -13.39 10.31
N VAL A 19 8.08 -13.91 9.16
CA VAL A 19 7.67 -13.10 8.01
C VAL A 19 6.41 -12.28 8.33
N ALA A 20 5.40 -12.88 8.95
CA ALA A 20 4.17 -12.20 9.34
C ALA A 20 4.45 -11.06 10.34
N ARG A 21 5.37 -11.26 11.29
CA ARG A 21 5.80 -10.24 12.24
C ARG A 21 6.61 -9.13 11.56
N ALA A 22 7.52 -9.46 10.66
CA ALA A 22 8.37 -8.46 9.99
C ALA A 22 7.56 -7.47 9.12
N PHE A 23 6.52 -7.96 8.44
CA PHE A 23 5.62 -7.12 7.63
C PHE A 23 4.33 -6.75 8.35
N GLY A 24 4.16 -7.13 9.61
CA GLY A 24 2.94 -6.97 10.39
C GLY A 24 2.74 -5.56 10.96
N ALA A 25 1.53 -5.28 11.45
CA ALA A 25 1.11 -3.96 11.92
C ALA A 25 2.03 -3.39 13.01
N GLU A 26 2.46 -4.21 13.98
CA GLU A 26 3.37 -3.77 15.06
C GLU A 26 4.71 -3.28 14.51
N ASN A 27 5.32 -4.04 13.58
CA ASN A 27 6.60 -3.64 13.02
C ASN A 27 6.44 -2.41 12.14
N ARG A 28 5.37 -2.31 11.34
CA ARG A 28 5.09 -1.11 10.54
C ARG A 28 4.91 0.12 11.43
N ALA A 29 4.16 0.02 12.52
CA ALA A 29 3.99 1.12 13.47
C ALA A 29 5.33 1.60 14.04
N ARG A 30 6.19 0.66 14.47
CA ARG A 30 7.55 0.96 14.95
C ARG A 30 8.41 1.62 13.88
N LEU A 31 8.40 1.09 12.66
CA LEU A 31 9.16 1.63 11.54
C LEU A 31 8.68 3.04 11.15
N LEU A 32 7.37 3.27 11.13
CA LEU A 32 6.80 4.59 10.88
C LEU A 32 7.18 5.60 11.98
N ALA A 33 7.10 5.21 13.25
CA ALA A 33 7.59 6.05 14.35
C ALA A 33 9.05 6.45 14.11
N ARG A 34 9.94 5.47 13.89
CA ARG A 34 11.35 5.71 13.61
C ARG A 34 11.58 6.63 12.40
N TYR A 35 10.85 6.41 11.31
CA TYR A 35 10.98 7.25 10.11
C TYR A 35 10.69 8.71 10.44
N PHE A 36 9.54 8.97 11.06
CA PHE A 36 9.11 10.32 11.29
C PHE A 36 9.83 11.00 12.46
N ASP A 37 10.33 10.27 13.45
CA ASP A 37 11.16 10.81 14.52
C ASP A 37 12.51 11.35 13.97
N ALA A 38 12.99 10.76 12.88
CA ALA A 38 14.21 11.17 12.18
C ALA A 38 13.96 12.20 11.06
N THR A 39 12.71 12.57 10.80
CA THR A 39 12.33 13.44 9.68
C THR A 39 12.03 14.85 10.17
N GLN A 40 12.17 15.84 9.28
CA GLN A 40 11.75 17.23 9.54
C GLN A 40 10.25 17.33 9.82
N THR A 41 9.81 18.52 10.27
CA THR A 41 8.40 18.81 10.55
C THR A 41 7.50 18.44 9.38
N ILE A 42 6.47 17.65 9.69
CA ILE A 42 5.45 17.23 8.72
C ILE A 42 4.42 18.36 8.58
N THR A 43 4.09 18.70 7.34
CA THR A 43 3.15 19.76 6.95
C THR A 43 2.18 19.21 5.92
N SER A 44 1.04 19.88 5.68
CA SER A 44 0.12 19.49 4.60
C SER A 44 0.83 19.46 3.25
N THR A 45 1.72 20.42 3.00
CA THR A 45 2.48 20.57 1.75
C THR A 45 3.47 19.44 1.50
N ASN A 46 4.19 18.96 2.50
CA ASN A 46 5.16 17.86 2.32
C ASN A 46 4.57 16.46 2.57
N ALA A 47 3.31 16.35 3.00
CA ALA A 47 2.64 15.09 3.33
C ALA A 47 2.77 14.03 2.22
N TRP A 48 2.56 14.43 0.96
CA TRP A 48 2.64 13.53 -0.19
C TRP A 48 4.06 12.98 -0.42
N GLN A 49 5.09 13.77 -0.11
CA GLN A 49 6.48 13.36 -0.26
C GLN A 49 6.79 12.20 0.68
N HIS A 50 6.29 12.26 1.92
CA HIS A 50 6.46 11.17 2.89
C HIS A 50 5.75 9.90 2.44
N VAL A 51 4.55 10.01 1.86
CA VAL A 51 3.85 8.85 1.27
C VAL A 51 4.71 8.17 0.20
N TYR A 52 5.29 8.94 -0.72
CA TYR A 52 6.15 8.38 -1.77
C TYR A 52 7.47 7.83 -1.22
N ARG A 53 8.14 8.54 -0.31
CA ARG A 53 9.39 8.06 0.31
C ARG A 53 9.18 6.74 1.06
N LEU A 54 8.02 6.53 1.67
CA LEU A 54 7.72 5.33 2.43
C LEU A 54 7.28 4.15 1.56
N LEU A 55 6.48 4.39 0.51
CA LEU A 55 5.74 3.33 -0.19
C LEU A 55 5.96 3.23 -1.70
N LEU A 56 6.37 4.30 -2.38
CA LEU A 56 6.66 4.22 -3.81
C LEU A 56 7.89 3.34 -4.01
N TRP A 57 7.94 2.54 -5.08
CA TRP A 57 9.08 1.66 -5.35
C TRP A 57 9.52 1.73 -6.82
N ILE A 58 10.72 1.23 -7.07
CA ILE A 58 11.22 0.99 -8.43
C ILE A 58 10.76 -0.37 -8.91
N ASP A 59 10.04 -0.39 -10.02
CA ASP A 59 9.74 -1.61 -10.74
C ASP A 59 11.03 -2.21 -11.31
N ARG A 60 11.39 -3.40 -10.82
CA ARG A 60 12.65 -4.06 -11.19
C ARG A 60 12.71 -4.47 -12.66
N THR A 61 11.56 -4.58 -13.33
CA THR A 61 11.52 -4.99 -14.75
C THR A 61 11.80 -3.83 -15.69
N THR A 62 11.44 -2.61 -15.30
CA THR A 62 11.63 -1.40 -16.12
C THR A 62 12.71 -0.48 -15.57
N ALA A 63 13.16 -0.68 -14.33
CA ALA A 63 14.01 0.21 -13.55
C ALA A 63 13.41 1.61 -13.32
N LEU A 64 12.09 1.77 -13.46
CA LEU A 64 11.39 3.04 -13.29
C LEU A 64 10.51 3.04 -12.04
N ALA A 65 10.08 4.24 -11.63
CA ALA A 65 9.14 4.37 -10.52
C ALA A 65 7.80 3.71 -10.91
N HIS A 66 7.26 2.87 -10.03
CA HIS A 66 6.05 2.13 -10.34
C HIS A 66 4.81 3.02 -10.26
N CYS A 67 4.15 3.22 -11.40
CA CYS A 67 2.87 3.93 -11.50
C CYS A 67 1.74 3.09 -12.12
N TYR A 68 2.04 1.95 -12.73
CA TYR A 68 1.04 1.11 -13.39
C TYR A 68 1.48 -0.35 -13.49
N GLU A 69 0.57 -1.23 -13.93
CA GLU A 69 0.83 -2.67 -14.13
C GLU A 69 2.11 -2.92 -14.95
N SER A 70 3.06 -3.65 -14.36
CA SER A 70 4.42 -3.83 -14.88
C SER A 70 4.45 -4.37 -16.32
N ASP A 71 3.56 -5.31 -16.66
CA ASP A 71 3.48 -5.89 -18.01
C ASP A 71 3.03 -4.87 -19.07
N LYS A 72 2.25 -3.86 -18.64
CA LYS A 72 1.79 -2.77 -19.51
C LYS A 72 2.82 -1.65 -19.64
N ALA A 73 3.70 -1.52 -18.66
CA ALA A 73 4.74 -0.49 -18.61
C ALA A 73 6.06 -0.90 -19.29
N GLN A 74 6.15 -2.05 -19.96
CA GLN A 74 7.38 -2.49 -20.66
C GLN A 74 7.72 -1.63 -21.89
N PRO A 75 9.00 -1.51 -22.28
CA PRO A 75 9.41 -0.84 -23.51
C PRO A 75 8.58 -1.25 -24.74
N GLY A 76 8.21 -0.29 -25.57
CA GLY A 76 7.33 -0.50 -26.73
C GLY A 76 5.83 -0.52 -26.41
N ARG A 77 5.43 -0.47 -25.13
CA ARG A 77 4.03 -0.29 -24.72
C ARG A 77 3.73 1.18 -24.42
N ALA A 78 2.44 1.54 -24.52
CA ALA A 78 1.97 2.91 -24.31
C ALA A 78 2.29 3.49 -22.92
N TRP A 79 2.37 2.64 -21.89
CA TRP A 79 2.65 3.08 -20.52
C TRP A 79 4.14 3.29 -20.22
N TYR A 80 5.07 2.80 -21.04
CA TYR A 80 6.50 2.98 -20.74
C TYR A 80 6.93 4.45 -20.77
N ALA A 81 6.51 5.19 -21.81
CA ALA A 81 6.78 6.63 -21.91
C ALA A 81 6.15 7.42 -20.74
N ARG A 82 5.00 6.96 -20.26
CA ARG A 82 4.31 7.53 -19.09
C ARG A 82 5.08 7.27 -17.80
N SER A 83 5.59 6.04 -17.62
CA SER A 83 6.45 5.69 -16.49
C SER A 83 7.75 6.49 -16.49
N LEU A 84 8.34 6.76 -17.67
CA LEU A 84 9.51 7.65 -17.79
C LEU A 84 9.18 9.07 -17.35
N ALA A 85 8.06 9.62 -17.82
CA ALA A 85 7.62 10.97 -17.46
C ALA A 85 7.35 11.09 -15.95
N PHE A 86 6.66 10.10 -15.36
CA PHE A 86 6.45 10.04 -13.92
C PHE A 86 7.75 9.93 -13.14
N HIS A 87 8.65 9.03 -13.55
CA HIS A 87 9.95 8.83 -12.90
C HIS A 87 10.80 10.10 -12.92
N ALA A 88 10.84 10.81 -14.05
CA ALA A 88 11.51 12.11 -14.15
C ALA A 88 10.87 13.16 -13.22
N TRP A 89 9.53 13.26 -13.24
CA TRP A 89 8.81 14.20 -12.40
C TRP A 89 9.03 13.95 -10.90
N VAL A 90 8.91 12.70 -10.43
CA VAL A 90 9.05 12.40 -9.00
C VAL A 90 10.48 12.57 -8.52
N SER A 91 11.47 12.28 -9.37
CA SER A 91 12.89 12.54 -9.07
C SER A 91 13.13 14.03 -8.84
N ASN A 92 12.65 14.88 -9.77
CA ASN A 92 12.73 16.32 -9.63
C ASN A 92 11.98 16.83 -8.39
N ALA A 93 10.75 16.36 -8.19
CA ALA A 93 9.88 16.82 -7.10
C ALA A 93 10.38 16.38 -5.71
N LEU A 94 11.16 15.31 -5.61
CA LEU A 94 11.85 14.88 -4.38
C LEU A 94 13.28 15.41 -4.27
N ASN A 95 13.75 16.15 -5.28
CA ASN A 95 15.12 16.65 -5.41
C ASN A 95 16.18 15.53 -5.32
N VAL A 96 15.99 14.47 -6.10
CA VAL A 96 16.88 13.30 -6.19
C VAL A 96 17.18 13.05 -7.65
N SER A 97 18.39 12.56 -7.96
CA SER A 97 18.70 12.17 -9.34
C SER A 97 17.81 10.97 -9.76
N PRO A 98 17.42 10.84 -11.04
CA PRO A 98 16.66 9.68 -11.51
C PRO A 98 17.32 8.34 -11.16
N ALA A 99 18.66 8.27 -11.24
CA ALA A 99 19.41 7.06 -10.91
C ALA A 99 19.33 6.68 -9.41
N ASP A 100 19.28 7.68 -8.54
CA ASP A 100 19.30 7.49 -7.08
C ASP A 100 17.89 7.43 -6.46
N LEU A 101 16.84 7.60 -7.26
CA LEU A 101 15.45 7.65 -6.77
C LEU A 101 15.12 6.41 -5.93
N GLY A 102 15.55 5.23 -6.37
CA GLY A 102 15.30 3.96 -5.66
C GLY A 102 15.87 3.90 -4.25
N GLU A 103 16.91 4.68 -3.95
CA GLU A 103 17.48 4.79 -2.60
C GLU A 103 16.69 5.73 -1.70
N SER A 104 15.92 6.63 -2.29
CA SER A 104 15.16 7.67 -1.61
C SER A 104 13.69 7.32 -1.37
N ILE A 105 13.19 6.25 -1.99
CA ILE A 105 11.82 5.76 -1.85
C ILE A 105 11.79 4.36 -1.22
N ASP A 106 10.61 3.77 -1.11
CA ASP A 106 10.43 2.38 -0.65
C ASP A 106 11.00 2.09 0.75
N TRP A 107 11.10 3.12 1.58
CA TRP A 107 11.81 3.02 2.85
C TRP A 107 11.17 1.97 3.77
N LEU A 108 9.83 1.92 3.83
CA LEU A 108 9.13 1.02 4.75
C LEU A 108 9.40 -0.45 4.42
N PHE A 109 9.39 -0.80 3.13
CA PHE A 109 9.67 -2.17 2.70
C PHE A 109 11.15 -2.54 2.90
N ARG A 110 12.08 -1.68 2.50
CA ARG A 110 13.52 -1.93 2.66
C ARG A 110 13.90 -2.18 4.12
N GLU A 111 13.32 -1.41 5.04
CA GLU A 111 13.56 -1.58 6.46
C GLU A 111 12.89 -2.84 7.04
N ALA A 112 11.68 -3.17 6.61
CA ALA A 112 11.03 -4.43 6.98
C ALA A 112 11.82 -5.67 6.50
N VAL A 113 12.44 -5.59 5.31
CA VAL A 113 13.33 -6.65 4.80
C VAL A 113 14.60 -6.78 5.65
N LYS A 114 15.20 -5.66 6.09
CA LYS A 114 16.36 -5.68 6.99
C LYS A 114 16.00 -6.37 8.33
N ASP A 115 14.86 -6.03 8.92
CA ASP A 115 14.37 -6.68 10.14
C ASP A 115 14.09 -8.18 9.93
N LEU A 116 13.58 -8.56 8.75
CA LEU A 116 13.36 -9.96 8.42
C LEU A 116 14.69 -10.70 8.29
N ALA A 117 15.67 -10.13 7.60
CA ALA A 117 16.98 -10.74 7.40
C ALA A 117 17.70 -10.99 8.74
N SER A 118 17.62 -10.05 9.68
CA SER A 118 18.21 -10.22 11.01
C SER A 118 17.53 -11.30 11.85
N ARG A 119 16.27 -11.67 11.55
CA ARG A 119 15.48 -12.69 12.29
C ARG A 119 15.43 -14.06 11.60
N ALA A 120 15.55 -14.11 10.28
CA ALA A 120 15.27 -15.31 9.49
C ALA A 120 16.45 -16.28 9.32
N LEU A 121 17.69 -15.84 9.58
CA LEU A 121 18.88 -16.64 9.29
C LEU A 121 19.04 -17.86 10.23
N ALA A 122 18.48 -17.83 11.44
CA ALA A 122 18.68 -18.88 12.44
C ALA A 122 17.61 -19.99 12.45
N ILE A 123 16.39 -19.71 11.98
CA ILE A 123 15.21 -20.57 12.25
C ILE A 123 14.90 -21.53 11.09
N ARG A 124 15.25 -21.18 9.84
CA ARG A 124 14.84 -21.98 8.66
C ARG A 124 15.65 -23.27 8.46
N THR A 125 16.92 -23.29 8.86
CA THR A 125 17.81 -24.44 8.59
C THR A 125 17.46 -25.64 9.48
N ALA A 126 17.25 -25.44 10.78
CA ALA A 126 17.01 -26.52 11.74
C ALA A 126 15.66 -27.25 11.53
N VAL A 127 14.58 -26.51 11.27
CA VAL A 127 13.25 -27.11 11.06
C VAL A 127 13.21 -27.93 9.77
N TYR A 128 13.89 -27.43 8.73
CA TYR A 128 13.98 -28.10 7.45
C TYR A 128 14.75 -29.43 7.55
N GLU A 129 15.90 -29.44 8.23
CA GLU A 129 16.69 -30.65 8.46
C GLU A 129 15.88 -31.70 9.23
N GLN A 130 15.14 -31.26 10.27
CA GLN A 130 14.27 -32.14 11.05
C GLN A 130 13.12 -32.74 10.21
N GLN A 131 12.51 -31.96 9.32
CA GLN A 131 11.45 -32.43 8.43
C GLN A 131 11.96 -33.36 7.32
N ARG A 132 13.21 -33.21 6.90
CA ARG A 132 13.82 -34.07 5.86
C ARG A 132 14.50 -35.31 6.38
N ALA A 133 14.87 -35.36 7.65
CA ALA A 133 15.50 -36.54 8.25
C ALA A 133 14.79 -37.87 7.90
N PRO A 134 13.44 -37.97 7.88
CA PRO A 134 12.74 -39.21 7.49
C PRO A 134 12.95 -39.65 6.03
N TYR A 135 13.40 -38.74 5.16
CA TYR A 135 13.55 -38.95 3.71
C TYR A 135 15.01 -38.99 3.26
N ALA A 136 15.95 -38.99 4.19
CA ALA A 136 17.38 -39.08 3.89
C ALA A 136 17.71 -40.31 3.02
N GLY A 137 18.57 -40.13 2.02
CA GLY A 137 19.01 -41.19 1.11
C GLY A 137 17.98 -41.62 0.05
N ARG A 138 16.79 -41.00 -0.03
CA ARG A 138 15.74 -41.38 -0.99
C ARG A 138 15.77 -40.60 -2.32
N GLY A 139 16.85 -39.86 -2.58
CA GLY A 139 17.00 -39.08 -3.83
C GLY A 139 16.00 -37.93 -3.97
N PHE A 140 15.48 -37.38 -2.87
CA PHE A 140 14.62 -36.20 -2.91
C PHE A 140 15.44 -34.97 -3.33
N PRO A 141 14.92 -34.09 -4.22
CA PRO A 141 15.62 -32.88 -4.63
C PRO A 141 16.07 -32.05 -3.44
N GLU A 142 17.27 -31.49 -3.54
CA GLU A 142 17.80 -30.58 -2.54
C GLU A 142 17.21 -29.17 -2.76
N PRO A 143 16.96 -28.37 -1.72
CA PRO A 143 16.49 -27.00 -1.89
C PRO A 143 17.48 -26.21 -2.72
N GLY A 144 16.96 -25.37 -3.60
CA GLY A 144 17.77 -24.63 -4.55
C GLY A 144 18.39 -25.48 -5.65
N GLU A 145 18.07 -26.77 -5.73
CA GLU A 145 18.28 -27.54 -6.95
C GLU A 145 17.26 -27.06 -7.99
N ASP A 146 17.77 -26.32 -8.96
CA ASP A 146 17.00 -25.72 -10.05
C ASP A 146 17.89 -25.69 -11.31
N PRO A 147 17.87 -26.76 -12.12
CA PRO A 147 18.72 -26.86 -13.30
C PRO A 147 18.45 -25.76 -14.33
N GLU A 148 17.21 -25.27 -14.43
CA GLU A 148 16.83 -24.23 -15.39
C GLU A 148 17.42 -22.88 -14.98
N LEU A 149 17.28 -22.49 -13.72
CA LEU A 149 17.88 -21.24 -13.23
C LEU A 149 19.42 -21.29 -13.30
N VAL A 150 20.02 -22.44 -12.99
CA VAL A 150 21.47 -22.62 -13.09
C VAL A 150 21.92 -22.50 -14.56
N ALA A 151 21.18 -23.07 -15.51
CA ALA A 151 21.48 -22.92 -16.93
C ALA A 151 21.45 -21.45 -17.36
N LEU A 152 20.43 -20.68 -16.95
CA LEU A 152 20.34 -19.24 -17.22
C LEU A 152 21.51 -18.46 -16.62
N ILE A 153 21.90 -18.77 -15.38
CA ILE A 153 23.07 -18.14 -14.73
C ILE A 153 24.32 -18.43 -15.56
N LYS A 154 24.59 -19.70 -15.88
CA LYS A 154 25.76 -20.11 -16.67
C LYS A 154 25.79 -19.46 -18.06
N GLU A 155 24.64 -19.34 -18.72
CA GLU A 155 24.52 -18.66 -20.01
C GLU A 155 24.98 -17.19 -19.93
N VAL A 156 24.54 -16.46 -18.90
CA VAL A 156 24.81 -15.02 -18.77
C VAL A 156 26.20 -14.74 -18.21
N VAL A 157 26.62 -15.44 -17.14
CA VAL A 157 27.85 -15.13 -16.40
C VAL A 157 29.00 -16.10 -16.64
N GLY A 158 28.76 -17.28 -17.24
CA GLY A 158 29.77 -18.33 -17.37
C GLY A 158 31.01 -17.91 -18.14
N LYS A 159 30.87 -17.09 -19.19
CA LYS A 159 32.01 -16.56 -19.96
C LYS A 159 32.93 -15.62 -19.17
N TRP A 160 32.46 -15.10 -18.04
CA TRP A 160 33.22 -14.22 -17.14
C TRP A 160 33.77 -14.98 -15.93
N MET A 161 33.47 -16.28 -15.81
CA MET A 161 33.98 -17.15 -14.75
C MET A 161 35.27 -17.81 -15.21
N THR A 162 36.31 -17.75 -14.38
CA THR A 162 37.58 -18.45 -14.64
C THR A 162 37.45 -19.96 -14.45
N GLU A 163 36.58 -20.38 -13.53
CA GLU A 163 36.30 -21.77 -13.19
C GLU A 163 34.81 -21.92 -12.91
N GLU A 164 34.27 -23.12 -13.19
CA GLU A 164 32.88 -23.42 -12.90
C GLU A 164 32.66 -23.60 -11.39
N PRO A 165 31.76 -22.82 -10.76
CA PRO A 165 31.45 -23.01 -9.34
C PRO A 165 30.92 -24.41 -9.04
N PRO A 166 31.25 -25.00 -7.88
CA PRO A 166 30.67 -26.27 -7.46
C PRO A 166 29.14 -26.22 -7.41
N GLU A 167 28.48 -27.36 -7.63
CA GLU A 167 27.01 -27.47 -7.60
C GLU A 167 26.39 -26.97 -6.29
N GLU A 168 27.10 -27.10 -5.17
CA GLU A 168 26.64 -26.58 -3.88
C GLU A 168 26.53 -25.05 -3.86
N GLU A 169 27.47 -24.35 -4.51
CA GLU A 169 27.45 -22.88 -4.61
C GLU A 169 26.32 -22.39 -5.52
N PHE A 170 26.04 -23.11 -6.60
CA PHE A 170 24.85 -22.86 -7.41
C PHE A 170 23.56 -23.07 -6.61
N ARG A 171 23.46 -24.15 -5.82
CA ARG A 171 22.32 -24.37 -4.91
C ARG A 171 22.17 -23.24 -3.89
N LYS A 172 23.26 -22.77 -3.28
CA LYS A 172 23.25 -21.61 -2.37
C LYS A 172 22.75 -20.34 -3.07
N LEU A 173 23.24 -20.06 -4.28
CA LEU A 173 22.82 -18.91 -5.08
C LEU A 173 21.33 -18.98 -5.43
N THR A 174 20.86 -20.11 -5.96
CA THR A 174 19.44 -20.35 -6.27
C THR A 174 18.56 -20.16 -5.03
N ARG A 175 18.94 -20.72 -3.87
CA ARG A 175 18.21 -20.48 -2.60
C ARG A 175 18.10 -18.99 -2.28
N ARG A 176 19.20 -18.24 -2.43
CA ARG A 176 19.22 -16.79 -2.17
C ARG A 176 18.33 -16.01 -3.15
N ILE A 177 18.34 -16.37 -4.43
CA ILE A 177 17.44 -15.79 -5.44
C ILE A 177 15.99 -16.04 -5.06
N TYR A 178 15.62 -17.27 -4.73
CA TYR A 178 14.25 -17.59 -4.31
C TYR A 178 13.81 -16.85 -3.06
N VAL A 179 14.69 -16.75 -2.05
CA VAL A 179 14.41 -15.96 -0.84
C VAL A 179 14.16 -14.50 -1.21
N TYR A 180 15.03 -13.91 -2.03
CA TYR A 180 14.89 -12.53 -2.48
C TYR A 180 13.58 -12.30 -3.25
N VAL A 181 13.25 -13.14 -4.24
CA VAL A 181 12.01 -13.04 -5.01
C VAL A 181 10.77 -13.22 -4.12
N THR A 182 10.82 -14.16 -3.17
CA THR A 182 9.74 -14.37 -2.20
C THR A 182 9.53 -13.14 -1.32
N GLN A 183 10.61 -12.47 -0.90
CA GLN A 183 10.53 -11.23 -0.13
C GLN A 183 9.93 -10.11 -0.98
N GLU A 184 10.37 -9.94 -2.24
CA GLU A 184 9.80 -8.96 -3.17
C GLU A 184 8.29 -9.14 -3.37
N ASN A 185 7.80 -10.39 -3.43
CA ASN A 185 6.36 -10.66 -3.51
C ASN A 185 5.56 -10.15 -2.28
N LYS A 186 6.20 -9.94 -1.12
CA LYS A 186 5.55 -9.36 0.08
C LYS A 186 5.35 -7.86 -0.01
N ARG A 187 6.01 -7.17 -0.93
CA ARG A 187 5.84 -5.73 -1.17
C ARG A 187 4.37 -5.37 -1.40
N ARG A 188 3.66 -6.15 -2.21
CA ARG A 188 2.22 -5.93 -2.51
C ARG A 188 1.35 -5.93 -1.25
N ASN A 189 1.67 -6.80 -0.29
CA ASN A 189 0.94 -6.88 0.98
C ASN A 189 1.25 -5.66 1.86
N LEU A 190 2.53 -5.26 1.92
CA LEU A 190 2.95 -4.07 2.65
C LEU A 190 2.35 -2.80 2.07
N VAL A 191 2.25 -2.67 0.74
CA VAL A 191 1.66 -1.48 0.10
C VAL A 191 0.17 -1.35 0.43
N GLY A 192 -0.57 -2.46 0.54
CA GLY A 192 -1.98 -2.43 0.91
C GLY A 192 -2.20 -1.83 2.30
N GLU A 193 -1.88 -2.59 3.35
CA GLU A 193 -2.10 -2.14 4.74
C GLU A 193 -1.16 -0.98 5.14
N GLY A 194 0.04 -0.94 4.58
CA GLY A 194 1.01 0.12 4.84
C GLY A 194 0.56 1.47 4.28
N PHE A 195 -0.25 1.50 3.21
CA PHE A 195 -0.82 2.76 2.75
C PHE A 195 -1.78 3.36 3.78
N GLU A 196 -2.65 2.54 4.36
CA GLU A 196 -3.54 2.95 5.44
C GLU A 196 -2.75 3.47 6.65
N ASP A 197 -1.73 2.73 7.08
CA ASP A 197 -0.88 3.09 8.22
C ASP A 197 -0.07 4.37 7.99
N VAL A 198 0.44 4.57 6.78
CA VAL A 198 1.18 5.79 6.40
C VAL A 198 0.27 6.99 6.40
N ILE A 199 -0.93 6.90 5.82
CA ILE A 199 -1.88 8.03 5.83
C ILE A 199 -2.29 8.37 7.27
N ALA A 200 -2.59 7.38 8.11
CA ALA A 200 -2.88 7.61 9.52
C ALA A 200 -1.71 8.31 10.24
N ALA A 201 -0.48 7.84 10.01
CA ALA A 201 0.73 8.38 10.61
C ALA A 201 1.04 9.80 10.16
N VAL A 202 0.75 10.16 8.91
CA VAL A 202 0.86 11.53 8.38
C VAL A 202 -0.17 12.44 9.04
N ILE A 203 -1.46 12.06 9.02
CA ILE A 203 -2.55 12.86 9.60
C ILE A 203 -2.31 13.09 11.09
N GLY A 204 -1.88 12.05 11.83
CA GLY A 204 -1.60 12.14 13.27
C GLY A 204 -0.49 13.12 13.63
N ARG A 205 0.40 13.46 12.68
CA ARG A 205 1.50 14.41 12.90
C ARG A 205 1.15 15.85 12.59
N LEU A 206 0.10 16.09 11.81
CA LEU A 206 -0.31 17.43 11.39
C LEU A 206 -1.09 18.20 12.47
N ARG A 207 -1.40 17.56 13.62
CA ARG A 207 -2.01 18.16 14.82
C ARG A 207 -3.12 19.18 14.50
N PHE A 208 -4.08 18.79 13.66
CA PHE A 208 -5.17 19.67 13.23
C PHE A 208 -6.04 20.20 14.40
N SER A 209 -6.24 19.39 15.45
CA SER A 209 -6.83 19.78 16.74
C SER A 209 -6.60 18.67 17.77
N ASP A 210 -6.52 19.02 19.07
CA ASP A 210 -6.39 18.03 20.17
C ASP A 210 -7.60 17.08 20.29
N LYS A 211 -8.67 17.33 19.52
CA LYS A 211 -9.92 16.55 19.52
C LYS A 211 -10.10 15.66 18.28
N THR A 212 -9.09 15.56 17.43
CA THR A 212 -9.15 14.63 16.28
C THR A 212 -8.67 13.27 16.71
N GLU A 213 -9.57 12.30 16.67
CA GLU A 213 -9.27 10.88 16.85
C GLU A 213 -9.13 10.21 15.48
N ILE A 214 -8.07 9.41 15.33
CA ILE A 214 -7.78 8.66 14.10
C ILE A 214 -7.83 7.18 14.45
N ARG A 215 -8.70 6.42 13.81
CA ARG A 215 -8.79 4.97 13.97
C ARG A 215 -8.47 4.27 12.66
N SER A 216 -7.53 3.35 12.69
CA SER A 216 -7.16 2.54 11.52
C SER A 216 -7.78 1.14 11.62
N ARG A 217 -8.35 0.66 10.51
CA ARG A 217 -8.87 -0.70 10.35
C ARG A 217 -9.88 -1.12 11.43
N CYS A 218 -10.62 -0.17 11.99
CA CYS A 218 -11.62 -0.41 13.02
C CYS A 218 -12.90 -1.01 12.45
N LEU A 219 -13.66 -1.71 13.29
CA LEU A 219 -15.01 -2.13 12.92
C LEU A 219 -15.92 -0.92 12.86
N LEU A 220 -16.83 -0.89 11.88
CA LEU A 220 -17.76 0.22 11.70
C LEU A 220 -18.61 0.45 12.96
N HIS A 221 -19.09 -0.63 13.58
CA HIS A 221 -19.95 -0.54 14.77
C HIS A 221 -19.22 -0.13 16.05
N ASP A 222 -17.88 -0.09 16.04
CA ASP A 222 -17.09 0.50 17.12
C ASP A 222 -17.02 2.03 16.99
N LEU A 223 -17.43 2.58 15.84
CA LEU A 223 -17.46 4.02 15.60
C LEU A 223 -18.74 4.65 16.16
N PRO A 224 -18.66 5.89 16.66
CA PRO A 224 -19.83 6.58 17.20
C PRO A 224 -20.91 6.78 16.12
N GLY A 225 -22.15 6.47 16.48
CA GLY A 225 -23.32 6.63 15.61
C GLY A 225 -23.47 5.54 14.53
N PHE A 226 -22.90 4.35 14.76
CA PHE A 226 -23.13 3.17 13.92
C PHE A 226 -23.60 1.97 14.74
N HIS A 227 -24.48 1.16 14.16
CA HIS A 227 -24.97 -0.08 14.76
C HIS A 227 -24.14 -1.29 14.33
N ALA A 228 -24.16 -2.34 15.17
CA ALA A 228 -23.70 -3.65 14.79
C ALA A 228 -24.54 -4.18 13.60
N PRO A 229 -23.90 -4.87 12.64
CA PRO A 229 -24.65 -5.52 11.57
C PRO A 229 -25.55 -6.64 12.13
N PRO A 230 -26.60 -7.04 11.40
CA PRO A 230 -27.40 -8.22 11.73
C PRO A 230 -26.53 -9.49 11.89
N PRO A 231 -26.95 -10.49 12.69
CA PRO A 231 -26.14 -11.68 12.99
C PRO A 231 -25.69 -12.50 11.76
N ASN A 232 -26.39 -12.40 10.64
CA ASN A 232 -26.10 -13.09 9.39
C ASN A 232 -25.19 -12.29 8.44
N GLU A 233 -24.77 -11.09 8.81
CA GLU A 233 -23.92 -10.23 7.99
C GLU A 233 -22.52 -10.08 8.62
N LYS A 234 -21.48 -10.10 7.78
CA LYS A 234 -20.10 -9.91 8.23
C LYS A 234 -19.88 -8.48 8.72
N PRO A 235 -19.18 -8.28 9.86
CA PRO A 235 -18.72 -6.98 10.31
C PRO A 235 -17.93 -6.23 9.22
N ARG A 236 -18.28 -4.97 9.01
CA ARG A 236 -17.57 -4.09 8.09
C ARG A 236 -16.41 -3.41 8.80
N ARG A 237 -15.27 -3.36 8.12
CA ARG A 237 -14.12 -2.56 8.52
C ARG A 237 -14.07 -1.28 7.70
N VAL A 238 -13.53 -0.23 8.31
CA VAL A 238 -13.21 1.03 7.65
C VAL A 238 -11.69 1.14 7.65
N ASP A 239 -11.09 1.45 6.50
CA ASP A 239 -9.63 1.54 6.40
C ASP A 239 -9.09 2.60 7.36
N LEU A 240 -9.67 3.82 7.33
CA LEU A 240 -9.43 4.87 8.32
C LEU A 240 -10.72 5.61 8.67
N ALA A 241 -10.89 5.94 9.95
CA ALA A 241 -11.94 6.84 10.43
C ALA A 241 -11.31 8.05 11.12
N LEU A 242 -11.69 9.25 10.69
CA LEU A 242 -11.32 10.50 11.33
C LEU A 242 -12.55 11.04 12.07
N LEU A 243 -12.44 11.16 13.40
CA LEU A 243 -13.52 11.59 14.27
C LEU A 243 -13.17 12.96 14.86
N ARG A 244 -14.08 13.93 14.75
CA ARG A 244 -13.96 15.25 15.37
C ARG A 244 -15.31 15.69 15.92
N GLY A 245 -15.52 15.49 17.22
CA GLY A 245 -16.84 15.67 17.82
C GLY A 245 -17.86 14.74 17.16
N ASN A 246 -18.93 15.30 16.58
CA ASN A 246 -19.95 14.52 15.86
C ASN A 246 -19.61 14.30 14.37
N HIS A 247 -18.60 15.00 13.84
CA HIS A 247 -18.20 14.82 12.45
C HIS A 247 -17.36 13.55 12.28
N ARG A 248 -17.76 12.74 11.29
CA ARG A 248 -17.17 11.46 10.96
C ARG A 248 -16.75 11.48 9.49
N THR A 249 -15.47 11.29 9.23
CA THR A 249 -14.94 11.07 7.88
C THR A 249 -14.43 9.65 7.78
N LEU A 250 -15.15 8.83 7.01
CA LEU A 250 -14.77 7.47 6.68
C LEU A 250 -13.93 7.49 5.41
N VAL A 251 -12.76 6.87 5.45
CA VAL A 251 -11.80 6.88 4.34
C VAL A 251 -11.62 5.47 3.83
N SER A 252 -11.74 5.31 2.51
CA SER A 252 -11.21 4.17 1.76
C SER A 252 -9.83 4.56 1.24
N ALA A 253 -8.78 3.89 1.69
CA ALA A 253 -7.39 4.18 1.29
C ALA A 253 -6.88 3.05 0.40
N LYS A 254 -6.78 3.30 -0.92
CA LYS A 254 -6.39 2.28 -1.90
C LYS A 254 -5.24 2.80 -2.75
N TRP A 255 -4.05 2.19 -2.63
CA TRP A 255 -2.87 2.60 -3.41
C TRP A 255 -3.16 2.64 -4.91
N SER A 256 -3.89 1.63 -5.41
CA SER A 256 -4.40 1.58 -6.78
C SER A 256 -5.86 1.15 -6.79
N ILE A 257 -6.60 1.53 -7.82
CA ILE A 257 -7.98 1.15 -8.09
C ILE A 257 -7.95 0.03 -9.15
N ARG A 258 -8.71 -1.03 -8.91
CA ARG A 258 -8.92 -2.12 -9.87
C ARG A 258 -10.41 -2.37 -9.95
N ALA A 259 -10.87 -3.01 -11.02
CA ALA A 259 -12.30 -3.20 -11.27
C ALA A 259 -13.03 -3.87 -10.09
N ASP A 260 -12.43 -4.90 -9.49
CA ASP A 260 -12.94 -5.59 -8.29
C ASP A 260 -13.08 -4.64 -7.08
N ARG A 261 -12.18 -3.67 -6.96
CA ARG A 261 -12.21 -2.66 -5.88
C ARG A 261 -13.26 -1.58 -6.12
N GLU A 262 -13.58 -1.28 -7.38
CA GLU A 262 -14.58 -0.26 -7.74
C GLU A 262 -15.99 -0.68 -7.32
N GLU A 263 -16.32 -1.96 -7.49
CA GLU A 263 -17.60 -2.52 -7.04
C GLU A 263 -17.73 -2.49 -5.52
N GLN A 264 -16.63 -2.80 -4.81
CA GLN A 264 -16.60 -2.82 -3.35
C GLN A 264 -16.97 -1.46 -2.75
N PHE A 265 -16.59 -0.33 -3.37
CA PHE A 265 -16.87 0.99 -2.82
C PHE A 265 -18.36 1.28 -2.63
N HIS A 266 -19.21 0.78 -3.53
CA HIS A 266 -20.65 0.98 -3.44
C HIS A 266 -21.25 0.12 -2.31
N THR A 267 -20.90 -1.16 -2.30
CA THR A 267 -21.31 -2.11 -1.25
C THR A 267 -20.92 -1.64 0.14
N ASP A 268 -19.70 -1.11 0.29
CA ASP A 268 -19.25 -0.58 1.57
C ASP A 268 -20.03 0.68 1.96
N PHE A 269 -20.26 1.62 1.03
CA PHE A 269 -21.07 2.80 1.31
C PHE A 269 -22.51 2.45 1.72
N GLU A 270 -23.17 1.54 1.01
CA GLU A 270 -24.54 1.11 1.33
C GLU A 270 -24.61 0.48 2.72
N ALA A 271 -23.62 -0.34 3.07
CA ALA A 271 -23.51 -0.90 4.42
C ALA A 271 -23.29 0.19 5.47
N TYR A 272 -22.43 1.18 5.18
CA TYR A 272 -22.18 2.30 6.09
C TYR A 272 -23.42 3.14 6.31
N ALA A 273 -24.13 3.51 5.24
CA ALA A 273 -25.35 4.31 5.30
C ALA A 273 -26.49 3.59 6.04
N ARG A 274 -26.65 2.27 5.81
CA ARG A 274 -27.68 1.48 6.49
C ARG A 274 -27.40 1.28 7.98
N LEU A 275 -26.12 1.20 8.37
CA LEU A 275 -25.72 1.01 9.76
C LEU A 275 -25.54 2.34 10.51
N GLU A 276 -25.60 3.48 9.83
CA GLU A 276 -25.65 4.81 10.45
C GLU A 276 -26.93 4.91 11.28
N SER A 277 -26.78 5.36 12.53
CA SER A 277 -27.87 5.39 13.50
C SER A 277 -28.03 6.71 14.25
N ALA A 278 -27.09 7.65 14.08
CA ALA A 278 -27.18 8.95 14.72
C ALA A 278 -28.06 9.94 13.93
N GLY A 279 -28.58 9.55 12.76
CA GLY A 279 -29.35 10.44 11.89
C GLY A 279 -28.49 11.60 11.38
N GLN A 280 -27.17 11.38 11.31
CA GLN A 280 -26.18 12.39 10.97
C GLN A 280 -25.42 11.95 9.74
N ASP A 281 -25.09 12.88 8.86
CA ASP A 281 -24.25 12.59 7.71
C ASP A 281 -22.82 12.21 8.15
N PHE A 282 -22.16 11.42 7.30
CA PHE A 282 -20.74 11.16 7.35
C PHE A 282 -20.12 11.45 5.99
N GLU A 283 -18.84 11.82 5.99
CA GLU A 283 -18.09 11.95 4.75
C GLU A 283 -17.51 10.62 4.34
N TYR A 284 -17.57 10.33 3.05
CA TYR A 284 -16.91 9.15 2.48
C TYR A 284 -15.83 9.59 1.50
N THR A 285 -14.57 9.40 1.87
CA THR A 285 -13.41 9.89 1.10
C THR A 285 -12.63 8.72 0.51
N LEU A 286 -12.24 8.82 -0.76
CA LEU A 286 -11.25 7.93 -1.36
C LEU A 286 -9.88 8.63 -1.35
N ILE A 287 -8.86 7.99 -0.80
CA ILE A 287 -7.45 8.39 -0.95
C ILE A 287 -6.73 7.34 -1.79
N THR A 288 -6.04 7.77 -2.86
CA THR A 288 -5.41 6.86 -3.82
C THR A 288 -4.14 7.40 -4.46
N ASN A 289 -3.32 6.50 -5.01
CA ASN A 289 -2.20 6.80 -5.89
C ASN A 289 -2.39 6.18 -7.29
N GLU A 290 -3.65 6.06 -7.75
CA GLU A 290 -3.99 5.52 -9.06
C GLU A 290 -3.56 6.46 -10.19
N PHE A 291 -2.94 5.91 -11.24
CA PHE A 291 -2.51 6.69 -12.41
C PHE A 291 -3.39 6.45 -13.63
N ASP A 292 -4.14 5.35 -13.70
CA ASP A 292 -5.04 5.09 -14.82
C ASP A 292 -6.17 6.12 -14.83
N ALA A 293 -6.14 6.99 -15.84
CA ALA A 293 -7.09 8.08 -15.95
C ALA A 293 -8.54 7.61 -16.10
N ALA A 294 -8.81 6.42 -16.66
CA ALA A 294 -10.17 5.90 -16.76
C ALA A 294 -10.68 5.47 -15.38
N ARG A 295 -9.83 4.81 -14.58
CA ARG A 295 -10.18 4.41 -13.20
C ARG A 295 -10.34 5.62 -12.27
N LEU A 296 -9.46 6.61 -12.37
CA LEU A 296 -9.59 7.88 -11.63
C LEU A 296 -10.85 8.63 -12.01
N LYS A 297 -11.14 8.78 -13.31
CA LYS A 297 -12.36 9.40 -13.81
C LYS A 297 -13.60 8.66 -13.28
N ALA A 298 -13.61 7.33 -13.37
CA ALA A 298 -14.71 6.50 -12.87
C ALA A 298 -14.94 6.72 -11.36
N ALA A 299 -13.88 6.82 -10.55
CA ALA A 299 -13.99 7.13 -9.13
C ALA A 299 -14.56 8.54 -8.87
N CYS A 300 -14.15 9.53 -9.67
CA CYS A 300 -14.66 10.90 -9.59
C CYS A 300 -16.16 10.96 -9.93
N ASP A 301 -16.56 10.31 -11.02
CA ASP A 301 -17.91 10.33 -11.56
C ASP A 301 -18.88 9.38 -10.84
N ARG A 302 -18.36 8.45 -10.03
CA ARG A 302 -19.16 7.45 -9.30
C ARG A 302 -20.25 8.15 -8.48
N ARG A 303 -21.51 7.70 -8.64
CA ARG A 303 -22.67 8.26 -7.96
C ARG A 303 -23.30 7.27 -7.00
N ARG A 304 -23.98 7.81 -5.98
CA ARG A 304 -25.02 7.17 -5.17
C ARG A 304 -26.31 7.92 -5.45
N GLN A 305 -27.26 7.28 -6.15
CA GLN A 305 -28.47 7.95 -6.63
C GLN A 305 -28.11 9.27 -7.38
N ASN A 306 -28.58 10.43 -6.88
CA ASN A 306 -28.37 11.74 -7.49
C ASN A 306 -27.18 12.51 -6.92
N ALA A 307 -26.32 11.92 -6.08
CA ALA A 307 -25.14 12.57 -5.50
C ALA A 307 -23.85 11.79 -5.82
N PRO A 308 -22.66 12.43 -5.78
CA PRO A 308 -21.38 11.71 -5.82
C PRO A 308 -21.27 10.66 -4.70
N LEU A 309 -20.72 9.49 -5.01
CA LEU A 309 -20.48 8.44 -4.01
C LEU A 309 -19.48 8.90 -2.95
N PHE A 310 -18.34 9.42 -3.41
CA PHE A 310 -17.32 9.98 -2.53
C PHE A 310 -17.52 11.48 -2.37
N THR A 311 -17.59 11.93 -1.12
CA THR A 311 -17.52 13.36 -0.77
C THR A 311 -16.26 13.96 -1.37
N HIS A 312 -15.11 13.29 -1.22
CA HIS A 312 -13.82 13.71 -1.78
C HIS A 312 -13.11 12.53 -2.44
N VAL A 313 -12.51 12.76 -3.61
CA VAL A 313 -11.52 11.88 -4.22
C VAL A 313 -10.17 12.59 -4.12
N VAL A 314 -9.23 11.95 -3.45
CA VAL A 314 -7.93 12.52 -3.09
C VAL A 314 -6.84 11.69 -3.76
N HIS A 315 -6.07 12.31 -4.62
CA HIS A 315 -4.83 11.72 -5.13
C HIS A 315 -3.67 12.11 -4.20
N VAL A 316 -2.71 11.20 -3.99
CA VAL A 316 -1.50 11.52 -3.21
C VAL A 316 -0.85 12.80 -3.72
N ASN A 317 -0.66 12.92 -5.04
CA ASN A 317 -0.33 14.18 -5.69
C ASN A 317 -0.84 14.20 -7.15
N PRO A 318 -1.88 14.97 -7.51
CA PRO A 318 -2.46 14.96 -8.86
C PRO A 318 -1.49 15.48 -9.93
N ASP A 319 -0.49 16.28 -9.56
CA ASP A 319 0.55 16.75 -10.50
C ASP A 319 1.37 15.58 -11.07
N ALA A 320 1.51 14.50 -10.30
CA ALA A 320 2.15 13.26 -10.76
C ALA A 320 1.38 12.64 -11.94
N VAL A 321 0.04 12.65 -11.87
CA VAL A 321 -0.83 12.14 -12.94
C VAL A 321 -0.75 13.05 -14.15
N VAL A 322 -0.81 14.37 -13.95
CA VAL A 322 -0.65 15.35 -15.04
C VAL A 322 0.69 15.16 -15.76
N ALA A 323 1.78 15.03 -15.01
CA ALA A 323 3.11 14.78 -15.57
C ALA A 323 3.19 13.46 -16.36
N THR A 324 2.46 12.43 -15.92
CA THR A 324 2.43 11.11 -16.56
C THR A 324 1.78 11.15 -17.95
N TYR A 325 0.77 11.99 -18.15
CA TYR A 325 0.06 12.13 -19.43
C TYR A 325 0.59 13.28 -20.30
N GLY A 326 1.33 14.24 -19.73
CA GLY A 326 1.92 15.37 -20.43
C GLY A 326 0.88 16.27 -21.11
N GLU A 327 1.30 17.02 -22.13
CA GLU A 327 0.41 17.95 -22.86
C GLU A 327 -0.50 17.24 -23.89
N ALA A 328 -0.17 16.02 -24.29
CA ALA A 328 -0.92 15.23 -25.27
C ALA A 328 -2.16 14.55 -24.66
N VAL A 329 -2.92 15.28 -23.85
CA VAL A 329 -4.03 14.76 -23.08
C VAL A 329 -5.20 14.39 -24.01
N ARG A 330 -5.56 13.11 -24.07
CA ARG A 330 -6.73 12.61 -24.80
C ARG A 330 -7.62 11.74 -23.91
N GLY A 331 -8.91 11.71 -24.21
CA GLY A 331 -9.87 10.83 -23.56
C GLY A 331 -9.98 11.09 -22.05
N SER A 332 -9.94 10.01 -21.25
CA SER A 332 -10.12 10.10 -19.79
C SER A 332 -9.10 11.01 -19.08
N ALA A 333 -7.89 11.17 -19.61
CA ALA A 333 -6.88 12.06 -19.02
C ALA A 333 -7.32 13.55 -19.06
N THR A 334 -8.11 13.94 -20.07
CA THR A 334 -8.66 15.29 -20.20
C THR A 334 -9.71 15.53 -19.12
N ALA A 335 -10.56 14.53 -18.88
CA ALA A 335 -11.54 14.57 -17.80
C ALA A 335 -10.89 14.61 -16.42
N VAL A 336 -9.82 13.83 -16.19
CA VAL A 336 -9.04 13.90 -14.94
C VAL A 336 -8.47 15.30 -14.73
N SER A 337 -7.89 15.92 -15.76
CA SER A 337 -7.38 17.30 -15.67
C SER A 337 -8.49 18.31 -15.33
N ALA A 338 -9.69 18.12 -15.90
CA ALA A 338 -10.86 18.92 -15.55
C ALA A 338 -11.29 18.70 -14.09
N HIS A 339 -11.29 17.46 -13.60
CA HIS A 339 -11.58 17.13 -12.20
C HIS A 339 -10.56 17.69 -11.21
N VAL A 340 -9.29 17.83 -11.61
CA VAL A 340 -8.29 18.53 -10.80
C VAL A 340 -8.63 20.01 -10.72
N LYS A 341 -8.96 20.62 -11.86
CA LYS A 341 -9.27 22.05 -11.95
C LYS A 341 -10.57 22.43 -11.22
N ASP A 342 -11.60 21.59 -11.28
CA ASP A 342 -12.89 21.81 -10.63
C ASP A 342 -12.92 21.42 -9.13
N GLY A 343 -11.84 20.80 -8.64
CA GLY A 343 -11.69 20.38 -7.25
C GLY A 343 -12.37 19.04 -6.91
N ARG A 344 -12.90 18.31 -7.89
CA ARG A 344 -13.46 16.96 -7.70
C ARG A 344 -12.39 15.95 -7.33
N LEU A 345 -11.22 16.04 -7.97
CA LEU A 345 -10.00 15.32 -7.64
C LEU A 345 -9.01 16.30 -7.00
N MET A 346 -8.74 16.15 -5.71
CA MET A 346 -7.86 17.06 -4.98
C MET A 346 -6.55 16.39 -4.56
N SER A 347 -5.52 17.20 -4.30
CA SER A 347 -4.28 16.73 -3.69
C SER A 347 -4.48 16.34 -2.23
N LEU A 348 -3.60 15.47 -1.73
CA LEU A 348 -3.53 15.15 -0.31
C LEU A 348 -3.34 16.43 0.52
N GLU A 349 -2.48 17.35 0.07
CA GLU A 349 -2.28 18.67 0.68
C GLU A 349 -3.60 19.44 0.81
N ALA A 350 -4.32 19.67 -0.29
CA ALA A 350 -5.55 20.45 -0.30
C ALA A 350 -6.63 19.83 0.59
N TRP A 351 -6.74 18.49 0.59
CA TRP A 351 -7.68 17.78 1.45
C TRP A 351 -7.31 17.92 2.93
N LEU A 352 -6.02 17.78 3.28
CA LEU A 352 -5.52 17.93 4.65
C LEU A 352 -5.73 19.35 5.17
N GLU A 353 -5.50 20.38 4.35
CA GLU A 353 -5.77 21.77 4.71
C GLU A 353 -7.26 22.02 4.94
N LYS A 354 -8.11 21.50 4.05
CA LYS A 354 -9.57 21.59 4.19
C LYS A 354 -10.03 20.88 5.47
N PHE A 355 -9.49 19.70 5.75
CA PHE A 355 -9.75 18.97 6.98
C PHE A 355 -9.27 19.73 8.22
N GLY A 356 -8.12 20.39 8.15
CA GLY A 356 -7.57 21.22 9.23
C GLY A 356 -8.41 22.45 9.55
N ARG A 357 -8.92 23.15 8.54
CA ARG A 357 -9.72 24.39 8.71
C ARG A 357 -11.10 24.17 9.32
N ARG A 358 -11.61 22.94 9.36
CA ARG A 358 -12.89 22.61 10.02
C ARG A 358 -12.76 22.62 11.54
N ILE A 359 -12.53 23.79 12.11
CA ILE A 359 -12.74 24.02 13.55
C ILE A 359 -14.25 24.01 13.76
N PRO A 360 -14.81 23.14 14.63
CA PRO A 360 -16.21 23.26 15.01
C PRO A 360 -16.34 24.55 15.80
N ASP A 361 -16.96 25.55 15.19
CA ASP A 361 -17.34 26.77 15.87
C ASP A 361 -18.29 26.40 17.02
N ARG A 362 -17.87 26.68 18.25
CA ARG A 362 -18.69 26.53 19.46
C ARG A 362 -18.86 27.91 20.07
N SER A 363 -19.84 28.67 19.59
CA SER A 363 -20.61 29.63 20.40
C SER A 363 -21.81 30.17 19.63
N GLY A 364 -22.75 29.28 19.32
CA GLY A 364 -24.17 29.64 19.21
C GLY A 364 -24.88 29.25 20.50
N ALA A 365 -24.30 29.59 21.66
CA ALA A 365 -25.03 29.55 22.91
C ALA A 365 -25.99 30.73 22.88
N SER A 366 -27.24 30.41 22.54
CA SER A 366 -28.40 31.16 22.99
C SER A 366 -28.22 31.46 24.48
N THR A 367 -28.10 32.74 24.80
CA THR A 367 -28.46 33.31 26.09
C THR A 367 -29.44 34.42 25.78
N ASP A 368 -30.70 34.12 26.09
CA ASP A 368 -31.87 34.97 26.36
C ASP A 368 -32.29 36.06 25.35
#